data_AF-A0A8C0VUZ1-F1
#
_entry.id   AF-A0A8C0VUZ1-F1
#
_cell.length_a   1.000
_cell.length_b   1.000
_cell.length_c   1.000
_cell.angle_alpha   90.00
_cell.angle_beta   90.00
_cell.angle_gamma   90.00
#
_symmetry.space_group_name_H-M   'P 1'
#
loop_
_entity.id
_entity.type
_entity.pdbx_description
1 polymer ?
#
loop_
_entity_poly.entity_id
_entity_poly.type
_entity_poly.pdbx_seq_one_letter_code
_entity_poly.pdbx_strand_id
1 'polypeptide(L)'
;MYALYFILVAILCCMMMSPTVAKQMKEHIPFFEDFCKGIKAGDTCEKLVGYSAVYRVCFGMACFFFVFCLLTLKINTSKSCRAHIHNGFWFFKLLLLGAMCSGAFFIPDQETFLNAWRYVGAIGAFIFIGIQLLLIVEFAHKWNKNWTAGTASNKLWYASLSLVTLIMYSVAAGGLIFMAVFYTQKDDCIENKILLGVHGGLCLLISMVAISPCVQNRQPHSGLLQSGLISCYVTYLTFSALSSKPVEVVLDDHGKNVTICVPNFGQELYRDENLVIGLGTTLLIACILYSCLTSTTRSSSDALQGRYAAPELEVNTEDQQNVKEGPRVIYDEKKGTVYSYSYFHFVFLLASLYVMMTVTNWFHWNPLAYWPLYLLGRDATT
;
A
#
# COMPACT_ATOMS: atom_id res chain seq x y z
N MET A 1 8.08 16.02 2.20
CA MET A 1 8.56 15.69 3.56
C MET A 1 7.76 14.59 4.22
N TYR A 2 6.45 14.72 4.47
CA TYR A 2 5.65 13.63 5.09
C TYR A 2 5.75 12.29 4.32
N ALA A 3 5.73 12.32 2.98
CA ALA A 3 5.98 11.14 2.17
C ALA A 3 7.37 10.52 2.42
N LEU A 4 8.41 11.33 2.66
CA LEU A 4 9.75 10.82 2.99
C LEU A 4 9.78 10.17 4.36
N TYR A 5 9.10 10.75 5.36
CA TYR A 5 8.95 10.12 6.68
C TYR A 5 8.25 8.77 6.58
N PHE A 6 7.14 8.73 5.82
CA PHE A 6 6.42 7.50 5.57
C PHE A 6 7.30 6.44 4.89
N ILE A 7 7.97 6.79 3.80
CA ILE A 7 8.84 5.88 3.05
C ILE A 7 10.00 5.40 3.92
N LEU A 8 10.61 6.28 4.72
CA LEU A 8 11.67 5.91 5.66
C LEU A 8 11.19 4.82 6.62
N VAL A 9 10.03 5.01 7.26
CA VAL A 9 9.54 4.02 8.22
C VAL A 9 9.04 2.75 7.51
N ALA A 10 8.44 2.85 6.33
CA ALA A 10 8.07 1.67 5.54
C ALA A 10 9.29 0.81 5.16
N ILE A 11 10.41 1.45 4.78
CA ILE A 11 11.69 0.75 4.52
C ILE A 11 12.20 0.10 5.81
N LEU A 12 12.14 0.79 6.95
CA LEU A 12 12.50 0.21 8.24
C LEU A 12 11.65 -1.04 8.55
N CYS A 13 10.34 -1.00 8.32
CA CYS A 13 9.47 -2.17 8.50
C CYS A 13 9.88 -3.34 7.59
N CYS A 14 10.20 -3.09 6.32
CA CYS A 14 10.71 -4.13 5.42
C CYS A 14 12.06 -4.70 5.88
N MET A 15 12.95 -3.85 6.41
CA MET A 15 14.23 -4.30 6.98
C MET A 15 14.02 -5.19 8.20
N MET A 16 13.05 -4.87 9.06
CA MET A 16 12.73 -5.66 10.26
C MET A 16 12.17 -7.06 9.92
N MET A 17 11.61 -7.23 8.72
CA MET A 17 11.18 -8.52 8.19
C MET A 17 12.29 -9.34 7.53
N SER A 18 13.49 -8.77 7.36
CA SER A 18 14.60 -9.45 6.70
C SER A 18 15.18 -10.57 7.59
N PRO A 19 15.45 -11.76 7.05
CA PRO A 19 16.08 -12.86 7.80
C PRO A 19 17.46 -12.48 8.35
N THR A 20 18.20 -11.61 7.64
CA THR A 20 19.50 -11.11 8.10
C THR A 20 19.37 -10.31 9.39
N VAL A 21 18.35 -9.45 9.48
CA VAL A 21 18.10 -8.63 10.67
C VAL A 21 17.61 -9.50 11.82
N ALA A 22 16.72 -10.45 11.57
CA ALA A 22 16.25 -11.41 12.57
C ALA A 22 17.41 -12.22 13.17
N LYS A 23 18.35 -12.71 12.35
CA LYS A 23 19.54 -13.44 12.82
C LYS A 23 20.44 -12.55 13.69
N GLN A 24 20.70 -11.32 13.26
CA GLN A 24 21.52 -10.38 14.04
C GLN A 24 20.86 -10.01 15.38
N MET A 25 19.54 -9.83 15.41
CA MET A 25 18.77 -9.59 16.64
C MET A 25 18.90 -10.77 17.62
N LYS A 26 18.78 -12.01 17.13
CA LYS A 26 18.95 -13.21 17.95
C LYS A 26 20.35 -13.30 18.58
N GLU A 27 21.38 -12.98 17.83
CA GLU A 27 22.78 -13.06 18.30
C GLU A 27 23.14 -11.95 19.30
N HIS A 28 22.54 -10.76 19.19
CA HIS A 28 22.96 -9.57 19.96
C HIS A 28 21.96 -9.12 21.04
N ILE A 29 20.71 -9.61 21.04
CA ILE A 29 19.69 -9.23 22.03
C ILE A 29 19.58 -10.32 23.11
N PRO A 30 20.06 -10.07 24.35
CA PRO A 30 20.13 -11.10 25.39
C PRO A 30 18.75 -11.60 25.87
N PHE A 31 17.68 -10.83 25.66
CA PHE A 31 16.31 -11.20 26.05
C PHE A 31 15.49 -11.85 24.91
N PHE A 32 16.11 -12.15 23.77
CA PHE A 32 15.41 -12.71 22.60
C PHE A 32 14.80 -14.09 22.90
N GLU A 33 15.52 -14.96 23.61
CA GLU A 33 15.00 -16.29 23.97
C GLU A 33 13.83 -16.23 24.96
N ASP A 34 13.87 -15.33 25.94
CA ASP A 34 12.78 -15.17 26.91
C ASP A 34 11.53 -14.60 26.25
N PHE A 35 11.71 -13.68 25.29
CA PHE A 35 10.62 -13.18 24.45
C PHE A 35 10.00 -14.30 23.60
N CYS A 36 10.83 -15.17 23.01
CA CYS A 36 10.37 -16.35 22.26
C CYS A 36 9.61 -17.36 23.13
N LYS A 37 10.10 -17.62 24.35
CA LYS A 37 9.44 -18.51 25.32
C LYS A 37 8.10 -17.94 25.78
N GLY A 38 8.02 -16.62 26.00
CA GLY A 38 6.78 -15.94 26.38
C GLY A 38 5.66 -16.07 25.35
N ILE A 39 5.99 -16.12 24.06
CA ILE A 39 5.00 -16.21 22.96
C ILE A 39 4.75 -17.67 22.53
N LYS A 40 5.41 -18.66 23.16
CA LYS A 40 5.30 -20.09 22.83
C LYS A 40 5.47 -20.39 21.33
N ALA A 41 6.32 -19.63 20.64
CA ALA A 41 6.37 -19.58 19.19
C ALA A 41 7.13 -20.74 18.51
N GLY A 42 7.79 -21.61 19.28
CA GLY A 42 8.60 -22.71 18.76
C GLY A 42 9.64 -22.24 17.73
N ASP A 43 9.85 -23.03 16.69
CA ASP A 43 10.84 -22.77 15.62
C ASP A 43 10.52 -21.55 14.73
N THR A 44 9.32 -20.96 14.86
CA THR A 44 8.89 -19.79 14.05
C THR A 44 9.06 -18.46 14.78
N CYS A 45 9.77 -18.45 15.92
CA CYS A 45 9.90 -17.25 16.74
C CYS A 45 10.51 -16.05 15.97
N GLU A 46 11.51 -16.29 15.12
CA GLU A 46 12.22 -15.22 14.41
C GLU A 46 11.29 -14.37 13.52
N LYS A 47 10.35 -15.00 12.80
CA LYS A 47 9.33 -14.31 12.01
C LYS A 47 8.33 -13.56 12.88
N LEU A 48 7.94 -14.16 14.00
CA LEU A 48 6.97 -13.59 14.93
C LEU A 48 7.49 -12.32 15.62
N VAL A 49 8.79 -12.29 15.94
CA VAL A 49 9.46 -11.10 16.46
C VAL A 49 9.43 -9.96 15.43
N GLY A 50 9.74 -10.28 14.17
CA GLY A 50 9.64 -9.32 13.06
C GLY A 50 8.23 -8.74 12.92
N TYR A 51 7.20 -9.59 12.87
CA TYR A 51 5.81 -9.15 12.81
C TYR A 51 5.43 -8.25 13.99
N SER A 52 5.73 -8.68 15.21
CA SER A 52 5.44 -7.93 16.43
C SER A 52 6.09 -6.54 16.43
N ALA A 53 7.31 -6.45 15.92
CA ALA A 53 8.06 -5.20 15.85
C ALA A 53 7.49 -4.27 14.74
N VAL A 54 7.11 -4.81 13.57
CA VAL A 54 6.43 -4.05 12.51
C VAL A 54 5.12 -3.45 13.01
N TYR A 55 4.30 -4.23 13.74
CA TYR A 55 3.03 -3.74 14.30
C TYR A 55 3.21 -2.52 15.20
N ARG A 56 4.23 -2.54 16.07
CA ARG A 56 4.54 -1.43 16.98
C ARG A 56 5.06 -0.19 16.26
N VAL A 57 5.98 -0.36 15.32
CA VAL A 57 6.52 0.75 14.53
C VAL A 57 5.41 1.39 13.68
N CYS A 58 4.58 0.57 13.02
CA CYS A 58 3.42 1.06 12.28
C CYS A 58 2.36 1.70 13.18
N PHE A 59 2.16 1.23 14.42
CA PHE A 59 1.31 1.91 15.41
C PHE A 59 1.83 3.32 15.72
N GLY A 60 3.12 3.49 15.99
CA GLY A 60 3.73 4.80 16.20
C GLY A 60 3.54 5.74 15.01
N MET A 61 3.74 5.23 13.79
CA MET A 61 3.50 5.98 12.55
C MET A 61 2.02 6.36 12.38
N ALA A 62 1.10 5.43 12.62
CA ALA A 62 -0.33 5.67 12.56
C ALA A 62 -0.75 6.76 13.54
N CYS A 63 -0.33 6.66 14.81
CA CYS A 63 -0.60 7.67 15.81
C CYS A 63 -0.02 9.03 15.42
N PHE A 64 1.18 9.09 14.85
CA PHE A 64 1.78 10.34 14.35
C PHE A 64 0.86 11.01 13.31
N PHE A 65 0.44 10.27 12.28
CA PHE A 65 -0.46 10.83 11.26
C PHE A 65 -1.85 11.13 11.81
N PHE A 66 -2.35 10.35 12.76
CA PHE A 66 -3.62 10.61 13.42
C PHE A 66 -3.60 11.92 14.23
N VAL A 67 -2.54 12.17 15.01
CA VAL A 67 -2.35 13.44 15.74
C VAL A 67 -2.32 14.61 14.76
N PHE A 68 -1.57 14.50 13.66
CA PHE A 68 -1.54 15.56 12.66
C PHE A 68 -2.87 15.72 11.91
N CYS A 69 -3.62 14.64 11.69
CA CYS A 69 -4.98 14.69 11.16
C CYS A 69 -5.87 15.54 12.08
N LEU A 70 -5.87 15.28 13.40
CA LEU A 70 -6.65 16.03 14.38
C LEU A 70 -6.20 17.50 14.48
N LEU A 71 -4.89 17.75 14.54
CA LEU A 71 -4.34 19.11 14.60
C LEU A 71 -4.73 19.95 13.38
N THR A 72 -4.87 19.31 12.22
CA THR A 72 -5.18 19.98 10.95
C THR A 72 -6.66 20.02 10.59
N LEU A 73 -7.56 19.58 11.48
CA LEU A 73 -9.00 19.68 11.26
C LEU A 73 -9.45 21.13 11.09
N LYS A 74 -10.26 21.35 10.04
CA LYS A 74 -10.86 22.65 9.66
C LYS A 74 -9.84 23.78 9.52
N ILE A 75 -8.64 23.48 9.02
CA ILE A 75 -7.71 24.53 8.57
C ILE A 75 -8.14 24.96 7.18
N ASN A 76 -8.60 26.21 7.07
CA ASN A 76 -9.02 26.81 5.80
C ASN A 76 -8.01 27.84 5.27
N THR A 77 -7.00 28.21 6.07
CA THR A 77 -5.97 29.20 5.71
C THR A 77 -4.58 28.78 6.17
N SER A 78 -3.57 28.96 5.30
CA SER A 78 -2.13 28.75 5.58
C SER A 78 -1.59 29.56 6.75
N LYS A 79 -2.23 30.67 7.09
CA LYS A 79 -1.71 31.65 8.06
C LYS A 79 -2.01 31.32 9.51
N SER A 80 -2.83 30.29 9.76
CA SER A 80 -3.16 29.86 11.11
C SER A 80 -1.92 29.27 11.81
N CYS A 81 -1.78 29.48 13.12
CA CYS A 81 -0.69 28.88 13.91
C CYS A 81 -0.55 27.36 13.67
N ARG A 82 -1.67 26.63 13.61
CA ARG A 82 -1.71 25.18 13.31
C ARG A 82 -1.21 24.84 11.90
N ALA A 83 -1.45 25.71 10.92
CA ALA A 83 -0.96 25.55 9.55
C ALA A 83 0.56 25.80 9.50
N HIS A 84 1.08 26.73 10.30
CA HIS A 84 2.53 26.93 10.42
C HIS A 84 3.23 25.70 11.01
N ILE A 85 2.63 25.07 12.03
CA ILE A 85 3.09 23.78 12.55
C ILE A 85 3.06 22.71 11.46
N HIS A 86 1.99 22.63 10.66
CA HIS A 86 1.88 21.66 9.57
C HIS A 86 2.96 21.84 8.48
N ASN A 87 3.28 23.08 8.10
CA ASN A 87 4.20 23.40 7.02
C ASN A 87 5.68 23.54 7.45
N GLY A 88 5.94 23.71 8.76
CA GLY A 88 7.27 23.96 9.32
C GLY A 88 7.81 22.85 10.25
N PHE A 89 8.83 23.17 11.06
CA PHE A 89 9.36 22.33 12.14
C PHE A 89 9.66 20.86 11.78
N TRP A 90 10.24 20.62 10.59
CA TRP A 90 10.50 19.28 10.07
C TRP A 90 11.37 18.42 11.00
N PHE A 91 12.47 18.95 11.53
CA PHE A 91 13.35 18.18 12.43
C PHE A 91 12.62 17.69 13.69
N PHE A 92 11.86 18.57 14.36
CA PHE A 92 11.09 18.19 15.56
C PHE A 92 9.99 17.17 15.26
N LYS A 93 9.37 17.22 14.08
CA LYS A 93 8.42 16.19 13.65
C LYS A 93 9.07 14.84 13.45
N LEU A 94 10.28 14.81 12.88
CA LEU A 94 11.03 13.57 12.74
C LEU A 94 11.38 12.98 14.10
N LEU A 95 11.82 13.81 15.06
CA LEU A 95 12.06 13.38 16.43
C LEU A 95 10.78 12.84 17.09
N LEU A 96 9.66 13.55 16.96
CA LEU A 96 8.36 13.10 17.46
C LEU A 96 7.95 11.74 16.86
N LEU A 97 8.11 11.57 15.54
CA LEU A 97 7.84 10.29 14.88
C LEU A 97 8.72 9.17 15.45
N GLY A 98 10.03 9.41 15.58
CA GLY A 98 10.95 8.46 16.20
C GLY A 98 10.54 8.09 17.63
N ALA A 99 10.20 9.09 18.44
CA ALA A 99 9.74 8.89 19.81
C ALA A 99 8.44 8.07 19.89
N MET A 100 7.48 8.30 18.98
CA MET A 100 6.24 7.52 18.92
C MET A 100 6.49 6.07 18.48
N CYS A 101 7.36 5.85 17.49
CA CYS A 101 7.74 4.50 17.05
C CYS A 101 8.49 3.72 18.15
N SER A 102 9.45 4.35 18.83
CA SER A 102 10.17 3.73 19.95
C SER A 102 9.27 3.54 21.17
N GLY A 103 8.38 4.50 21.45
CA GLY A 103 7.44 4.44 22.57
C GLY A 103 6.50 3.23 22.51
N ALA A 104 6.12 2.80 21.30
CA ALA A 104 5.25 1.64 21.10
C ALA A 104 5.85 0.30 21.59
N PHE A 105 7.18 0.22 21.80
CA PHE A 105 7.83 -0.97 22.36
C PHE A 105 7.60 -1.14 23.87
N PHE A 106 7.17 -0.09 24.57
CA PHE A 106 6.90 -0.15 26.01
C PHE A 106 5.46 -0.60 26.34
N ILE A 107 4.67 -1.04 25.35
CA ILE A 107 3.32 -1.55 25.57
C ILE A 107 3.41 -2.97 26.17
N PRO A 108 2.96 -3.20 27.43
CA PRO A 108 3.21 -4.44 28.16
C PRO A 108 2.29 -5.61 27.75
N ASP A 109 1.02 -5.33 27.42
CA ASP A 109 0.05 -6.37 27.02
C ASP A 109 0.13 -6.64 25.51
N GLN A 110 1.14 -7.42 25.13
CA GLN A 110 1.45 -7.68 23.72
C GLN A 110 0.36 -8.47 22.98
N GLU A 111 -0.20 -9.52 23.57
CA GLU A 111 -1.15 -10.39 22.86
C GLU A 111 -2.45 -9.64 22.54
N THR A 112 -3.01 -8.94 23.54
CA THR A 112 -4.22 -8.14 23.37
C THR A 112 -3.97 -6.99 22.38
N PHE A 113 -2.83 -6.30 22.51
CA PHE A 113 -2.45 -5.21 21.60
C PHE A 113 -2.34 -5.69 20.16
N LEU A 114 -1.56 -6.75 19.89
CA LEU A 114 -1.38 -7.26 18.52
C LEU A 114 -2.69 -7.76 17.92
N ASN A 115 -3.53 -8.45 18.70
CA ASN A 115 -4.81 -8.94 18.20
C ASN A 115 -5.77 -7.79 17.87
N ALA A 116 -5.91 -6.81 18.76
CA ALA A 116 -6.76 -5.64 18.51
C ALA A 116 -6.24 -4.79 17.34
N TRP A 117 -4.94 -4.52 17.32
CA TRP A 117 -4.30 -3.69 16.31
C TRP A 117 -4.34 -4.35 14.93
N ARG A 118 -4.33 -5.69 14.85
CA ARG A 118 -4.57 -6.44 13.60
C ARG A 118 -5.93 -6.15 13.00
N TYR A 119 -7.00 -6.17 13.80
CA TYR A 119 -8.34 -5.85 13.29
C TYR A 119 -8.44 -4.39 12.82
N VAL A 120 -7.88 -3.46 13.59
CA VAL A 120 -7.80 -2.04 13.19
C VAL A 120 -7.01 -1.90 11.88
N GLY A 121 -5.88 -2.61 11.78
CA GLY A 121 -5.03 -2.70 10.60
C GLY A 121 -5.79 -3.20 9.37
N ALA A 122 -6.50 -4.32 9.50
CA ALA A 122 -7.27 -4.92 8.42
C ALA A 122 -8.38 -3.99 7.90
N ILE A 123 -9.14 -3.36 8.81
CA ILE A 123 -10.19 -2.40 8.44
C ILE A 123 -9.56 -1.18 7.75
N GLY A 124 -8.50 -0.62 8.31
CA GLY A 124 -7.80 0.52 7.73
C GLY A 124 -7.19 0.22 6.36
N ALA A 125 -6.59 -0.96 6.20
CA ALA A 125 -6.02 -1.44 4.94
C ALA A 125 -7.11 -1.65 3.88
N PHE A 126 -8.27 -2.19 4.24
CA PHE A 126 -9.43 -2.32 3.34
C PHE A 126 -9.89 -0.96 2.82
N ILE A 127 -10.05 0.04 3.70
CA ILE A 127 -10.41 1.40 3.30
C ILE A 127 -9.31 1.98 2.40
N PHE A 128 -8.04 1.77 2.74
CA PHE A 128 -6.91 2.25 1.94
C PHE A 128 -6.86 1.63 0.55
N ILE A 129 -7.12 0.33 0.39
CA ILE A 129 -7.20 -0.35 -0.91
C ILE A 129 -8.26 0.32 -1.79
N GLY A 130 -9.41 0.72 -1.21
CA GLY A 130 -10.42 1.51 -1.92
C GLY A 130 -9.90 2.86 -2.41
N ILE A 131 -9.20 3.61 -1.55
CA ILE A 131 -8.57 4.89 -1.92
C ILE A 131 -7.47 4.68 -2.99
N GLN A 132 -6.65 3.64 -2.82
CA GLN A 132 -5.60 3.27 -3.74
C GLN A 132 -6.16 2.96 -5.13
N LEU A 133 -7.27 2.22 -5.21
CA LEU A 133 -7.98 1.95 -6.46
C LEU A 133 -8.43 3.25 -7.14
N LEU A 134 -9.03 4.19 -6.39
CA LEU A 134 -9.44 5.49 -6.94
C LEU A 134 -8.24 6.26 -7.52
N LEU A 135 -7.11 6.28 -6.82
CA LEU A 135 -5.88 6.93 -7.30
C LEU A 135 -5.34 6.29 -8.58
N ILE A 136 -5.39 4.96 -8.68
CA ILE A 136 -4.96 4.23 -9.89
C ILE A 136 -5.91 4.55 -11.07
N VAL A 137 -7.22 4.62 -10.84
CA VAL A 137 -8.20 5.00 -11.88
C VAL A 137 -7.96 6.43 -12.38
N GLU A 138 -7.79 7.40 -11.46
CA GLU A 138 -7.49 8.79 -11.83
C GLU A 138 -6.18 8.91 -12.62
N PHE A 139 -5.14 8.19 -12.18
CA PHE A 139 -3.87 8.09 -12.88
C PHE A 139 -4.07 7.54 -14.30
N ALA A 140 -4.82 6.45 -14.45
CA ALA A 140 -5.09 5.83 -15.74
C ALA A 140 -5.85 6.77 -16.69
N HIS A 141 -6.84 7.52 -16.18
CA HIS A 141 -7.54 8.55 -16.96
C HIS A 141 -6.60 9.67 -17.42
N LYS A 142 -5.76 10.19 -16.52
CA LYS A 142 -4.79 11.24 -16.86
C LYS A 142 -3.73 10.75 -17.85
N TRP A 143 -3.24 9.52 -17.67
CA TRP A 143 -2.31 8.90 -18.60
C TRP A 143 -2.94 8.76 -19.98
N ASN A 144 -4.14 8.15 -20.07
CA ASN A 144 -4.84 7.99 -21.33
C ASN A 144 -5.05 9.34 -22.04
N LYS A 145 -5.60 10.34 -21.34
CA LYS A 145 -5.84 11.69 -21.88
C LYS A 145 -4.55 12.31 -22.43
N ASN A 146 -3.46 12.26 -21.68
CA ASN A 146 -2.18 12.86 -22.09
C ASN A 146 -1.61 12.19 -23.35
N TRP A 147 -1.63 10.87 -23.42
CA TRP A 147 -1.09 10.14 -24.56
C TRP A 147 -1.99 10.27 -25.79
N THR A 148 -3.31 10.22 -25.62
CA THR A 148 -4.25 10.51 -26.71
C THR A 148 -4.08 11.93 -27.26
N ALA A 149 -3.84 12.94 -26.41
CA ALA A 149 -3.54 14.29 -26.89
C ALA A 149 -2.26 14.35 -27.74
N GLY A 150 -1.24 13.56 -27.40
CA GLY A 150 -0.01 13.43 -28.19
C GLY A 150 -0.23 12.85 -29.60
N THR A 151 -1.33 12.14 -29.83
CA THR A 151 -1.63 11.57 -31.16
C THR A 151 -1.94 12.62 -32.22
N ALA A 152 -2.36 13.82 -31.80
CA ALA A 152 -2.56 14.94 -32.72
C ALA A 152 -1.25 15.41 -33.36
N SER A 153 -0.11 15.22 -32.68
CA SER A 153 1.20 15.60 -33.20
C SER A 153 1.97 14.43 -33.81
N ASN A 154 1.91 13.24 -33.20
CA ASN A 154 2.66 12.07 -33.66
C ASN A 154 1.84 10.77 -33.54
N LYS A 155 1.66 10.08 -34.66
CA LYS A 155 0.96 8.79 -34.73
C LYS A 155 1.63 7.68 -33.90
N LEU A 156 2.91 7.82 -33.54
CA LEU A 156 3.63 6.87 -32.67
C LEU A 156 2.98 6.75 -31.28
N TRP A 157 2.28 7.78 -30.79
CA TRP A 157 1.54 7.72 -29.53
C TRP A 157 0.39 6.71 -29.58
N TYR A 158 -0.26 6.51 -30.73
CA TYR A 158 -1.27 5.46 -30.89
C TYR A 158 -0.65 4.06 -30.79
N ALA A 159 0.49 3.84 -31.46
CA ALA A 159 1.21 2.57 -31.39
C ALA A 159 1.67 2.27 -29.95
N SER A 160 2.19 3.28 -29.25
CA SER A 160 2.62 3.16 -27.86
C SER A 160 1.45 2.85 -26.93
N LEU A 161 0.31 3.52 -27.09
CA LEU A 161 -0.90 3.28 -26.29
C LEU A 161 -1.42 1.85 -26.49
N SER A 162 -1.44 1.38 -27.73
CA SER A 162 -1.86 0.02 -28.08
C SER A 162 -0.90 -1.02 -27.46
N LEU A 163 0.41 -0.80 -27.57
CA LEU A 163 1.43 -1.70 -27.02
C LEU A 163 1.31 -1.82 -25.50
N VAL A 164 1.21 -0.69 -24.77
CA VAL A 164 1.07 -0.72 -23.31
C VAL A 164 -0.22 -1.42 -22.92
N THR A 165 -1.32 -1.16 -23.62
CA THR A 165 -2.61 -1.83 -23.38
C THR A 165 -2.49 -3.35 -23.57
N LEU A 166 -1.86 -3.79 -24.65
CA LEU A 166 -1.63 -5.22 -24.93
C LEU A 166 -0.79 -5.88 -23.84
N ILE A 167 0.27 -5.22 -23.37
CA ILE A 167 1.13 -5.72 -22.29
C ILE A 167 0.30 -5.88 -21.01
N MET A 168 -0.51 -4.88 -20.64
CA MET A 168 -1.34 -4.95 -19.43
C MET A 168 -2.30 -6.14 -19.49
N TYR A 169 -3.03 -6.31 -20.60
CA TYR A 169 -3.91 -7.48 -20.74
C TYR A 169 -3.16 -8.81 -20.76
N SER A 170 -1.96 -8.84 -21.34
CA SER A 170 -1.11 -10.04 -21.32
C SER A 170 -0.67 -10.40 -19.90
N VAL A 171 -0.30 -9.41 -19.09
CA VAL A 171 0.05 -9.61 -17.68
C VAL A 171 -1.15 -10.06 -16.86
N ALA A 172 -2.32 -9.43 -17.04
CA ALA A 172 -3.54 -9.83 -16.34
C ALA A 172 -3.99 -11.26 -16.69
N ALA A 173 -4.00 -11.60 -17.99
CA ALA A 173 -4.33 -12.95 -18.45
C ALA A 173 -3.30 -13.99 -18.01
N GLY A 174 -2.01 -13.66 -18.14
CA GLY A 174 -0.91 -14.53 -17.68
C GLY A 174 -0.97 -14.79 -16.19
N GLY A 175 -1.24 -13.77 -15.38
CA GLY A 175 -1.43 -13.91 -13.93
C GLY A 175 -2.65 -14.77 -13.57
N LEU A 176 -3.77 -14.60 -14.28
CA LEU A 176 -4.96 -15.44 -14.11
C LEU A 176 -4.67 -16.91 -14.45
N ILE A 177 -3.99 -17.17 -15.57
CA ILE A 177 -3.59 -18.53 -15.97
C ILE A 177 -2.63 -19.13 -14.95
N PHE A 178 -1.64 -18.36 -14.51
CA PHE A 178 -0.69 -18.79 -13.47
C PHE A 178 -1.43 -19.21 -12.20
N MET A 179 -2.32 -18.36 -11.66
CA MET A 179 -3.09 -18.71 -10.47
C MET A 179 -4.02 -19.90 -10.70
N ALA A 180 -4.64 -20.02 -11.88
CA ALA A 180 -5.48 -21.18 -12.21
C ALA A 180 -4.68 -22.49 -12.23
N VAL A 181 -3.44 -22.48 -12.76
CA VAL A 181 -2.61 -23.69 -12.83
C VAL A 181 -2.03 -24.07 -11.47
N PHE A 182 -1.55 -23.10 -10.68
CA PHE A 182 -0.77 -23.38 -9.48
C PHE A 182 -1.58 -23.34 -8.17
N TYR A 183 -2.71 -22.64 -8.13
CA TYR A 183 -3.55 -22.49 -6.93
C TYR A 183 -4.88 -23.25 -7.04
N THR A 184 -5.09 -24.07 -8.08
CA THR A 184 -6.29 -24.94 -8.19
C THR A 184 -5.91 -26.37 -8.56
N GLN A 185 -6.78 -27.32 -8.18
CA GLN A 185 -6.68 -28.73 -8.56
C GLN A 185 -8.01 -29.19 -9.17
N LYS A 186 -8.04 -30.34 -9.87
CA LYS A 186 -9.25 -30.78 -10.58
C LYS A 186 -10.41 -31.05 -9.64
N ASP A 187 -10.18 -31.79 -8.56
CA ASP A 187 -11.25 -32.25 -7.66
C ASP A 187 -11.40 -31.37 -6.41
N ASP A 188 -10.36 -30.60 -6.03
CA ASP A 188 -10.33 -29.76 -4.83
C ASP A 188 -10.28 -28.24 -5.13
N CYS A 189 -10.09 -27.42 -4.08
CA CYS A 189 -9.88 -25.97 -4.16
C CYS A 189 -11.07 -25.18 -4.78
N ILE A 190 -12.31 -25.54 -4.42
CA ILE A 190 -13.53 -24.91 -4.97
C ILE A 190 -13.55 -23.40 -4.73
N GLU A 191 -13.15 -22.94 -3.53
CA GLU A 191 -13.11 -21.51 -3.21
C GLU A 191 -12.18 -20.73 -4.14
N ASN A 192 -10.99 -21.27 -4.40
CA ASN A 192 -10.01 -20.66 -5.29
C ASN A 192 -10.57 -20.60 -6.71
N LYS A 193 -11.22 -21.68 -7.19
CA LYS A 193 -11.87 -21.71 -8.50
C LYS A 193 -12.98 -20.66 -8.64
N ILE A 194 -13.84 -20.52 -7.63
CA ILE A 194 -14.90 -19.49 -7.62
C ILE A 194 -14.28 -18.10 -7.66
N LEU A 195 -13.28 -17.83 -6.82
CA LEU A 195 -12.59 -16.54 -6.79
C LEU A 195 -11.97 -16.19 -8.15
N LEU A 196 -11.27 -17.14 -8.77
CA LEU A 196 -10.62 -16.98 -10.08
C LEU A 196 -11.65 -16.80 -11.21
N GLY A 197 -12.77 -17.52 -11.16
CA GLY A 197 -13.87 -17.38 -12.11
C GLY A 197 -14.54 -16.00 -12.04
N VAL A 198 -14.84 -15.53 -10.82
CA VAL A 198 -15.40 -14.19 -10.58
C VAL A 198 -14.41 -13.11 -11.01
N HIS A 199 -13.13 -13.25 -10.64
CA HIS A 199 -12.05 -12.37 -11.07
C HIS A 199 -12.01 -12.23 -12.60
N GLY A 200 -11.90 -13.35 -13.32
CA GLY A 200 -11.81 -13.35 -14.78
C GLY A 200 -13.06 -12.76 -15.43
N GLY A 201 -14.25 -13.12 -14.93
CA GLY A 201 -15.51 -12.59 -15.41
C GLY A 201 -15.64 -11.07 -15.24
N LEU A 202 -15.28 -10.54 -14.08
CA LEU A 202 -15.32 -9.09 -13.81
C LEU A 202 -14.30 -8.31 -14.64
N CYS A 203 -13.09 -8.84 -14.85
CA CYS A 203 -12.09 -8.25 -15.74
C CYS A 203 -12.55 -8.19 -17.20
N LEU A 204 -13.26 -9.22 -17.68
CA LEU A 204 -13.88 -9.21 -19.01
C LEU A 204 -15.03 -8.18 -19.08
N LEU A 205 -15.92 -8.18 -18.07
CA LEU A 205 -17.05 -7.27 -18.02
C LEU A 205 -16.62 -5.80 -18.04
N ILE A 206 -15.65 -5.40 -17.20
CA ILE A 206 -15.17 -4.01 -17.17
C ILE A 206 -14.50 -3.60 -18.48
N SER A 207 -13.82 -4.54 -19.14
CA SER A 207 -13.21 -4.32 -20.46
C SER A 207 -14.26 -4.09 -21.54
N MET A 208 -15.35 -4.87 -21.55
CA MET A 208 -16.48 -4.67 -22.47
C MET A 208 -17.17 -3.33 -22.21
N VAL A 209 -17.41 -2.98 -20.94
CA VAL A 209 -18.02 -1.70 -20.55
C VAL A 209 -17.15 -0.51 -20.96
N ALA A 210 -15.82 -0.61 -20.85
CA ALA A 210 -14.90 0.45 -21.25
C ALA A 210 -14.90 0.76 -22.76
N ILE A 211 -15.27 -0.21 -23.61
CA ILE A 211 -15.35 -0.05 -25.07
C ILE A 211 -16.78 0.30 -25.52
N SER A 212 -17.77 0.15 -24.64
CA SER A 212 -19.18 0.40 -24.96
C SER A 212 -19.40 1.85 -25.47
N PRO A 213 -20.09 2.03 -26.61
CA PRO A 213 -20.43 3.36 -27.13
C PRO A 213 -21.19 4.22 -26.12
N CYS A 214 -22.02 3.61 -25.26
CA CYS A 214 -22.78 4.32 -24.23
C CYS A 214 -21.89 5.03 -23.21
N VAL A 215 -20.75 4.41 -22.86
CA VAL A 215 -19.77 4.97 -21.92
C VAL A 215 -18.88 5.99 -22.63
N GLN A 216 -18.37 5.66 -23.82
CA GLN A 216 -17.47 6.54 -24.57
C GLN A 216 -18.13 7.86 -24.99
N ASN A 217 -19.43 7.84 -25.31
CA ASN A 217 -20.18 9.05 -25.64
C ASN A 217 -20.28 10.03 -24.46
N ARG A 218 -20.28 9.54 -23.21
CA ARG A 218 -20.33 10.38 -22.01
C ARG A 218 -18.95 10.71 -21.46
N GLN A 219 -17.98 9.83 -21.65
CA GLN A 219 -16.60 10.00 -21.20
C GLN A 219 -15.63 9.56 -22.32
N PRO A 220 -15.26 10.46 -23.25
CA PRO A 220 -14.46 10.13 -24.43
C PRO A 220 -13.01 9.75 -24.10
N HIS A 221 -12.57 10.04 -22.87
CA HIS A 221 -11.27 9.64 -22.37
C HIS A 221 -11.28 8.29 -21.65
N SER A 222 -12.43 7.61 -21.56
CA SER A 222 -12.50 6.22 -21.11
C SER A 222 -11.95 5.29 -22.19
N GLY A 223 -11.17 4.29 -21.82
CA GLY A 223 -10.59 3.37 -22.81
C GLY A 223 -9.91 2.13 -22.22
N LEU A 224 -9.47 1.27 -23.12
CA LEU A 224 -8.87 -0.04 -22.82
C LEU A 224 -7.63 0.05 -21.90
N LEU A 225 -6.87 1.15 -21.95
CA LEU A 225 -5.72 1.35 -21.07
C LEU A 225 -6.14 1.33 -19.59
N GLN A 226 -7.27 1.97 -19.26
CA GLN A 226 -7.76 2.03 -17.88
C GLN A 226 -8.24 0.67 -17.42
N SER A 227 -9.11 0.01 -18.18
CA SER A 227 -9.60 -1.32 -17.83
C SER A 227 -8.47 -2.35 -17.75
N GLY A 228 -7.46 -2.25 -18.62
CA GLY A 228 -6.26 -3.09 -18.57
C GLY A 228 -5.43 -2.86 -17.30
N LEU A 229 -5.15 -1.61 -16.93
CA LEU A 229 -4.39 -1.31 -15.71
C LEU A 229 -5.14 -1.76 -14.44
N ILE A 230 -6.45 -1.54 -14.39
CA ILE A 230 -7.29 -2.01 -13.28
C ILE A 230 -7.32 -3.53 -13.23
N SER A 231 -7.38 -4.21 -14.37
CA SER A 231 -7.30 -5.67 -14.42
C SER A 231 -5.98 -6.18 -13.82
N CYS A 232 -4.83 -5.58 -14.18
CA CYS A 232 -3.54 -5.91 -13.55
C CYS A 232 -3.55 -5.71 -12.03
N TYR A 233 -4.14 -4.61 -11.55
CA TYR A 233 -4.23 -4.36 -10.11
C TYR A 233 -5.10 -5.39 -9.38
N VAL A 234 -6.25 -5.74 -9.95
CA VAL A 234 -7.13 -6.78 -9.40
C VAL A 234 -6.44 -8.16 -9.46
N THR A 235 -5.64 -8.44 -10.50
CA THR A 235 -4.84 -9.67 -10.59
C THR A 235 -3.82 -9.72 -9.47
N TYR A 236 -3.13 -8.62 -9.18
CA TYR A 236 -2.23 -8.51 -8.02
C TYR A 236 -2.97 -8.74 -6.69
N LEU A 237 -4.13 -8.11 -6.48
CA LEU A 237 -4.91 -8.30 -5.24
C LEU A 237 -5.40 -9.75 -5.09
N THR A 238 -5.80 -10.39 -6.19
CA THR A 238 -6.24 -11.79 -6.20
C THR A 238 -5.08 -12.73 -5.87
N PHE A 239 -3.90 -12.48 -6.46
CA PHE A 239 -2.69 -13.22 -6.13
C PHE A 239 -2.30 -13.05 -4.66
N SER A 240 -2.30 -11.81 -4.14
CA SER A 240 -2.01 -11.53 -2.74
C SER A 240 -2.97 -12.25 -1.78
N ALA A 241 -4.27 -12.28 -2.12
CA ALA A 241 -5.28 -12.98 -1.31
C ALA A 241 -5.05 -14.50 -1.30
N LEU A 242 -4.77 -15.10 -2.46
CA LEU A 242 -4.49 -16.54 -2.57
C LEU A 242 -3.21 -16.94 -1.84
N SER A 243 -2.14 -16.15 -1.95
CA SER A 243 -0.87 -16.42 -1.26
C SER A 243 -0.95 -16.23 0.27
N SER A 244 -1.94 -15.48 0.76
CA SER A 244 -2.15 -15.26 2.20
C SER A 244 -3.10 -16.30 2.84
N LYS A 245 -3.73 -17.16 2.04
CA LYS A 245 -4.63 -18.21 2.54
C LYS A 245 -3.82 -19.28 3.29
N PRO A 246 -4.27 -19.75 4.47
CA PRO A 246 -3.60 -20.83 5.17
C PRO A 246 -3.57 -22.12 4.32
N VAL A 247 -2.50 -22.90 4.46
CA VAL A 247 -2.34 -24.17 3.75
C VAL A 247 -3.43 -25.16 4.14
N GLU A 248 -4.05 -25.77 3.14
CA GLU A 248 -4.97 -26.89 3.33
C GLU A 248 -4.20 -28.20 3.22
N VAL A 249 -4.41 -29.11 4.18
CA VAL A 249 -3.74 -30.42 4.22
C VAL A 249 -4.80 -31.51 4.12
N VAL A 250 -4.64 -32.39 3.14
CA VAL A 250 -5.52 -33.54 2.93
C VAL A 250 -4.68 -34.82 2.97
N LEU A 251 -5.31 -35.93 3.35
CA LEU A 251 -4.70 -37.26 3.31
C LEU A 251 -4.78 -37.80 1.89
N ASP A 252 -3.64 -38.12 1.30
CA ASP A 252 -3.56 -38.86 0.03
C ASP A 252 -4.07 -40.30 0.20
N ASP A 253 -4.31 -41.01 -0.90
CA ASP A 253 -4.76 -42.41 -0.94
C ASP A 253 -3.86 -43.36 -0.12
N HIS A 254 -2.61 -42.97 0.13
CA HIS A 254 -1.62 -43.69 0.95
C HIS A 254 -1.62 -43.28 2.44
N GLY A 255 -2.57 -42.47 2.90
CA GLY A 255 -2.64 -41.95 4.26
C GLY A 255 -1.58 -40.91 4.61
N LYS A 256 -0.97 -40.27 3.60
CA LYS A 256 0.07 -39.25 3.77
C LYS A 256 -0.52 -37.85 3.72
N ASN A 257 -0.16 -37.00 4.67
CA ASN A 257 -0.51 -35.58 4.66
C ASN A 257 0.15 -34.86 3.48
N VAL A 258 -0.66 -34.39 2.53
CA VAL A 258 -0.23 -33.60 1.38
C VAL A 258 -0.87 -32.21 1.43
N THR A 259 -0.09 -31.18 1.12
CA THR A 259 -0.58 -29.80 1.02
C THR A 259 -1.22 -29.58 -0.35
N ILE A 260 -2.45 -29.09 -0.35
CA ILE A 260 -3.22 -28.82 -1.57
C ILE A 260 -3.45 -27.31 -1.74
N CYS A 261 -3.90 -26.91 -2.93
CA CYS A 261 -4.28 -25.53 -3.26
C CYS A 261 -3.19 -24.46 -3.12
N VAL A 262 -1.93 -24.90 -3.04
CA VAL A 262 -0.75 -24.05 -2.99
C VAL A 262 0.27 -24.51 -4.04
N PRO A 263 1.08 -23.59 -4.57
CA PRO A 263 2.12 -23.95 -5.52
C PRO A 263 3.17 -24.86 -4.85
N ASN A 264 3.38 -26.06 -5.41
CA ASN A 264 4.50 -26.92 -5.03
C ASN A 264 5.72 -26.59 -5.89
N PHE A 265 6.33 -25.44 -5.62
CA PHE A 265 7.65 -25.14 -6.15
C PHE A 265 8.68 -25.76 -5.19
N GLY A 266 9.59 -26.59 -5.70
CA GLY A 266 10.67 -27.17 -4.89
C GLY A 266 11.43 -26.13 -4.06
N GLN A 267 12.16 -26.58 -3.04
CA GLN A 267 12.80 -25.77 -1.97
C GLN A 267 13.59 -24.51 -2.40
N GLU A 268 13.95 -24.34 -3.67
CA GLU A 268 14.67 -23.16 -4.17
C GLU A 268 13.80 -21.92 -4.48
N LEU A 269 12.47 -22.06 -4.55
CA LEU A 269 11.58 -20.93 -4.85
C LEU A 269 10.75 -20.49 -3.63
N TYR A 270 11.42 -20.30 -2.49
CA TYR A 270 10.94 -19.53 -1.34
C TYR A 270 10.79 -18.01 -1.68
N ARG A 271 10.23 -17.70 -2.86
CA ARG A 271 10.27 -16.37 -3.51
C ARG A 271 8.89 -15.71 -3.64
N ASP A 272 7.81 -16.40 -3.28
CA ASP A 272 6.44 -15.88 -3.40
C ASP A 272 6.08 -14.86 -2.30
N GLU A 273 6.45 -15.10 -1.03
CA GLU A 273 6.16 -14.15 0.07
C GLU A 273 6.82 -12.78 -0.17
N ASN A 274 8.09 -12.79 -0.58
CA ASN A 274 8.85 -11.56 -0.87
C ASN A 274 8.34 -10.83 -2.12
N LEU A 275 7.78 -11.56 -3.08
CA LEU A 275 7.24 -10.98 -4.32
C LEU A 275 5.92 -10.24 -4.05
N VAL A 276 5.01 -10.82 -3.27
CA VAL A 276 3.76 -10.15 -2.86
C VAL A 276 4.06 -8.89 -2.06
N ILE A 277 4.92 -9.00 -1.02
CA ILE A 277 5.33 -7.84 -0.21
C ILE A 277 6.01 -6.78 -1.09
N GLY A 278 6.92 -7.19 -1.97
CA GLY A 278 7.68 -6.30 -2.85
C GLY A 278 6.79 -5.54 -3.83
N LEU A 279 5.89 -6.24 -4.53
CA LEU A 279 4.93 -5.61 -5.45
C LEU A 279 3.96 -4.70 -4.71
N GLY A 280 3.42 -5.13 -3.58
CA GLY A 280 2.50 -4.35 -2.76
C GLY A 280 3.12 -3.06 -2.22
N THR A 281 4.35 -3.15 -1.72
CA THR A 281 5.12 -2.00 -1.21
C THR A 281 5.49 -1.04 -2.34
N THR A 282 5.92 -1.56 -3.49
CA THR A 282 6.25 -0.74 -4.66
C THR A 282 5.03 0.01 -5.16
N LEU A 283 3.89 -0.67 -5.29
CA LEU A 283 2.64 -0.07 -5.73
C LEU A 283 2.14 1.00 -4.75
N LEU A 284 2.26 0.73 -3.44
CA LEU A 284 1.96 1.70 -2.39
C LEU A 284 2.80 2.97 -2.55
N ILE A 285 4.12 2.83 -2.66
CA ILE A 285 5.04 3.96 -2.80
C ILE A 285 4.69 4.76 -4.06
N ALA A 286 4.44 4.08 -5.19
CA ALA A 286 4.03 4.73 -6.43
C ALA A 286 2.73 5.53 -6.26
N CYS A 287 1.71 4.96 -5.60
CA CYS A 287 0.43 5.64 -5.36
C CYS A 287 0.57 6.85 -4.43
N ILE A 288 1.37 6.73 -3.36
CA ILE A 288 1.63 7.84 -2.43
C ILE A 288 2.39 8.96 -3.14
N LEU A 289 3.43 8.62 -3.90
CA LEU A 289 4.18 9.60 -4.69
C LEU A 289 3.27 10.27 -5.72
N TYR A 290 2.44 9.52 -6.43
CA TYR A 290 1.46 10.06 -7.38
C TYR A 290 0.47 11.01 -6.71
N SER A 291 -0.10 10.64 -5.55
CA SER A 291 -1.01 11.48 -4.79
C SER A 291 -0.34 12.79 -4.33
N CYS A 292 0.90 12.71 -3.83
CA CYS A 292 1.68 13.88 -3.43
C CYS A 292 2.03 14.78 -4.62
N LEU A 293 2.44 14.20 -5.75
CA LEU A 293 2.77 14.93 -6.97
C LEU A 293 1.54 15.59 -7.58
N THR A 294 0.40 14.90 -7.61
CA THR A 294 -0.86 15.45 -8.14
C THR A 294 -1.37 16.59 -7.25
N SER A 295 -1.28 16.45 -5.93
CA SER A 295 -1.62 17.51 -4.99
C SER A 295 -0.70 18.74 -5.15
N THR A 296 0.60 18.51 -5.35
CA THR A 296 1.57 19.58 -5.62
C THR A 296 1.31 20.24 -6.98
N THR A 297 0.98 19.46 -8.02
CA THR A 297 0.72 19.98 -9.36
C THR A 297 -0.53 20.86 -9.36
N ARG A 298 -1.61 20.47 -8.65
CA ARG A 298 -2.80 21.31 -8.47
C ARG A 298 -2.43 22.64 -7.80
N SER A 299 -1.60 22.59 -6.75
CA SER A 299 -1.10 23.80 -6.07
C SER A 299 -0.29 24.71 -6.98
N SER A 300 0.59 24.16 -7.83
CA SER A 300 1.39 24.95 -8.77
C SER A 300 0.54 25.53 -9.90
N SER A 301 -0.46 24.80 -10.41
CA SER A 301 -1.35 25.26 -11.47
C SER A 301 -2.28 26.38 -11.00
N ASP A 302 -2.87 26.27 -9.79
CA ASP A 302 -3.68 27.34 -9.20
C ASP A 302 -2.84 28.59 -8.92
N ALA A 303 -1.58 28.41 -8.46
CA ALA A 303 -0.66 29.54 -8.25
C ALA A 303 -0.27 30.25 -9.56
N LEU A 304 -0.13 29.49 -10.65
CA LEU A 304 0.11 30.04 -11.98
C LEU A 304 -1.12 30.81 -12.49
N GLN A 305 -2.32 30.26 -12.29
CA GLN A 305 -3.57 30.91 -12.69
C GLN A 305 -3.86 32.18 -11.87
N GLY A 306 -3.48 32.18 -10.58
CA GLY A 306 -3.48 33.38 -9.73
C GLY A 306 -2.54 34.49 -10.20
N ARG A 307 -1.39 34.15 -10.81
CA ARG A 307 -0.48 35.11 -11.47
C ARG A 307 -1.10 35.76 -12.72
N TYR A 308 -1.96 35.06 -13.45
CA TYR A 308 -2.63 35.60 -14.65
C TYR A 308 -3.95 36.32 -14.34
N ALA A 309 -4.51 36.16 -13.14
CA ALA A 309 -5.81 36.73 -12.74
C ALA A 309 -5.73 38.04 -11.92
N ALA A 310 -4.59 38.76 -11.93
CA ALA A 310 -4.50 40.10 -11.35
C ALA A 310 -3.68 41.05 -12.25
N PRO A 311 -4.36 42.00 -12.88
CA PRO A 311 -4.11 43.40 -12.52
C PRO A 311 -5.43 44.16 -12.40
N GLU A 312 -6.01 44.20 -11.20
CA GLU A 312 -6.91 45.30 -10.85
C GLU A 312 -6.08 46.36 -10.11
N LEU A 313 -5.70 47.36 -10.89
CA LEU A 313 -5.40 48.76 -10.56
C LEU A 313 -5.32 49.12 -9.07
N GLU A 314 -4.11 49.14 -8.51
CA GLU A 314 -3.76 50.10 -7.45
C GLU A 314 -2.48 50.83 -7.88
N VAL A 315 -2.67 52.07 -8.31
CA VAL A 315 -1.60 53.05 -8.46
C VAL A 315 -1.05 53.33 -7.06
N ASN A 316 0.22 53.01 -6.83
CA ASN A 316 1.11 53.85 -6.03
C ASN A 316 2.58 53.51 -6.28
N THR A 317 3.35 54.58 -6.25
CA THR A 317 4.70 54.80 -6.78
C THR A 317 5.80 54.18 -5.92
N GLU A 318 6.94 53.89 -6.56
CA GLU A 318 8.30 53.81 -6.01
C GLU A 318 8.62 52.66 -5.01
N ASP A 319 9.28 51.61 -5.50
CA ASP A 319 10.71 51.38 -5.22
C ASP A 319 11.22 50.12 -5.95
N GLN A 320 12.19 50.31 -6.84
CA GLN A 320 12.96 49.21 -7.45
C GLN A 320 14.04 48.76 -6.47
N GLN A 321 13.91 47.56 -5.91
CA GLN A 321 15.05 46.86 -5.35
C GLN A 321 15.16 45.41 -5.83
N ASN A 322 16.23 45.20 -6.60
CA ASN A 322 16.81 43.93 -7.03
C ASN A 322 16.83 42.88 -5.92
N VAL A 323 16.17 41.74 -6.13
CA VAL A 323 16.51 40.49 -5.43
C VAL A 323 16.57 39.35 -6.46
N LYS A 324 17.76 38.79 -6.60
CA LYS A 324 18.08 37.60 -7.42
C LYS A 324 17.05 36.48 -7.17
N GLU A 325 16.38 36.05 -8.24
CA GLU A 325 15.49 34.89 -8.23
C GLU A 325 16.32 33.60 -8.16
N GLY A 326 16.51 33.08 -6.94
CA GLY A 326 16.51 31.64 -6.74
C GLY A 326 15.07 31.12 -6.84
N PRO A 327 14.83 29.81 -7.09
CA PRO A 327 13.47 29.27 -7.18
C PRO A 327 12.75 29.47 -5.85
N ARG A 328 11.94 30.54 -5.76
CA ARG A 328 11.07 30.82 -4.61
C ARG A 328 9.92 29.83 -4.69
N VAL A 329 9.82 28.95 -3.70
CA VAL A 329 8.61 28.17 -3.45
C VAL A 329 7.53 29.16 -3.02
N ILE A 330 6.67 29.55 -3.96
CA ILE A 330 5.57 30.49 -3.70
C ILE A 330 4.53 29.73 -2.88
N TYR A 331 4.39 30.08 -1.60
CA TYR A 331 3.28 29.64 -0.75
C TYR A 331 2.01 30.40 -1.18
N ASP A 332 1.42 29.99 -2.30
CA ASP A 332 0.17 30.58 -2.79
C ASP A 332 -1.03 29.97 -2.06
N GLU A 333 -1.23 30.39 -0.82
CA GLU A 333 -2.41 30.06 -0.01
C GLU A 333 -3.07 31.35 0.51
N LYS A 334 -3.01 32.45 -0.25
CA LYS A 334 -3.59 33.75 0.16
C LYS A 334 -5.11 33.72 0.28
N LYS A 335 -5.81 32.85 -0.48
CA LYS A 335 -7.29 32.70 -0.45
C LYS A 335 -7.79 31.47 0.33
N GLY A 336 -6.98 30.42 0.45
CA GLY A 336 -7.32 29.20 1.20
C GLY A 336 -6.35 28.05 0.93
N THR A 337 -6.52 26.93 1.63
CA THR A 337 -5.70 25.70 1.42
C THR A 337 -6.11 24.99 0.12
N VAL A 338 -5.15 24.64 -0.74
CA VAL A 338 -5.39 23.95 -2.04
C VAL A 338 -5.95 22.53 -1.86
N TYR A 339 -5.65 21.90 -0.72
CA TYR A 339 -6.14 20.58 -0.36
C TYR A 339 -6.44 20.52 1.14
N SER A 340 -7.31 19.59 1.54
CA SER A 340 -7.58 19.38 2.96
C SER A 340 -6.40 18.71 3.64
N TYR A 341 -5.72 19.44 4.53
CA TYR A 341 -4.59 18.92 5.32
C TYR A 341 -5.00 17.72 6.17
N SER A 342 -6.21 17.74 6.76
CA SER A 342 -6.71 16.62 7.55
C SER A 342 -6.95 15.37 6.70
N TYR A 343 -7.53 15.53 5.50
CA TYR A 343 -7.71 14.41 4.58
C TYR A 343 -6.36 13.82 4.15
N PHE A 344 -5.37 14.67 3.88
CA PHE A 344 -4.01 14.23 3.56
C PHE A 344 -3.43 13.33 4.66
N HIS A 345 -3.46 13.77 5.93
CA HIS A 345 -2.96 12.94 7.04
C HIS A 345 -3.79 11.69 7.28
N PHE A 346 -5.10 11.76 7.06
CA PHE A 346 -5.98 10.59 7.15
C PHE A 346 -5.60 9.52 6.12
N VAL A 347 -5.28 9.90 4.89
CA VAL A 347 -4.79 8.95 3.87
C VAL A 347 -3.46 8.32 4.31
N PHE A 348 -2.53 9.08 4.89
CA PHE A 348 -1.25 8.54 5.40
C PHE A 348 -1.43 7.63 6.63
N LEU A 349 -2.39 7.93 7.50
CA LEU A 349 -2.81 7.05 8.58
C LEU A 349 -3.27 5.70 8.01
N LEU A 350 -4.20 5.70 7.06
CA LEU A 350 -4.69 4.47 6.44
C LEU A 350 -3.57 3.73 5.67
N ALA A 351 -2.68 4.46 5.00
CA ALA A 351 -1.52 3.89 4.34
C ALA A 351 -0.58 3.18 5.34
N SER A 352 -0.41 3.72 6.55
CA SER A 352 0.45 3.10 7.57
C SER A 352 -0.13 1.77 8.08
N LEU A 353 -1.46 1.68 8.18
CA LEU A 353 -2.18 0.45 8.50
C LEU A 353 -2.07 -0.57 7.35
N TYR A 354 -2.14 -0.11 6.09
CA TYR A 354 -1.91 -0.97 4.93
C TYR A 354 -0.48 -1.52 4.86
N VAL A 355 0.56 -0.70 5.14
CA VAL A 355 1.96 -1.17 5.23
C VAL A 355 2.07 -2.27 6.26
N MET A 356 1.51 -2.05 7.45
CA MET A 356 1.56 -3.03 8.53
C MET A 356 1.00 -4.39 8.09
N MET A 357 -0.20 -4.40 7.50
CA MET A 357 -0.84 -5.65 7.07
C MET A 357 -0.09 -6.31 5.92
N THR A 358 0.38 -5.53 4.95
CA THR A 358 1.07 -6.05 3.76
C THR A 358 2.44 -6.63 4.11
N VAL A 359 3.26 -5.90 4.88
CA VAL A 359 4.61 -6.33 5.27
C VAL A 359 4.57 -7.56 6.20
N THR A 360 3.48 -7.74 6.93
CA THR A 360 3.27 -8.90 7.79
C THR A 360 2.49 -10.04 7.13
N ASN A 361 2.37 -10.05 5.79
CA ASN A 361 1.65 -11.09 5.04
C ASN A 361 0.22 -11.36 5.55
N TRP A 362 -0.46 -10.35 6.07
CA TRP A 362 -1.79 -10.49 6.67
C TRP A 362 -1.87 -11.59 7.74
N PHE A 363 -0.73 -11.89 8.38
CA PHE A 363 -0.55 -13.06 9.22
C PHE A 363 -1.53 -13.11 10.39
N HIS A 364 -2.06 -14.31 10.64
CA HIS A 364 -2.89 -14.61 11.80
C HIS A 364 -2.14 -15.57 12.73
N TRP A 365 -1.85 -15.09 13.95
CA TRP A 365 -1.35 -15.95 15.01
C TRP A 365 -2.54 -16.66 15.66
N ASN A 366 -2.63 -17.98 15.49
CA ASN A 366 -3.61 -18.81 16.18
C ASN A 366 -2.88 -19.79 17.10
N PRO A 367 -2.81 -19.54 18.42
CA PRO A 367 -2.10 -20.41 19.35
C PRO A 367 -2.70 -21.82 19.44
N LEU A 368 -3.96 -21.99 19.04
CA LEU A 368 -4.67 -23.27 19.05
C LEU A 368 -4.36 -24.16 17.83
N ALA A 369 -3.83 -23.61 16.74
CA ALA A 369 -3.54 -24.38 15.52
C ALA A 369 -2.37 -25.37 15.70
N TYR A 370 -1.52 -25.16 16.71
CA TYR A 370 -0.41 -26.06 17.05
C TYR A 370 -0.79 -27.14 18.08
N TRP A 371 -1.97 -27.05 18.70
CA TRP A 371 -2.43 -28.02 19.70
C TRP A 371 -2.69 -29.44 19.14
N PRO A 372 -3.26 -29.64 17.93
CA PRO A 372 -3.49 -30.98 17.39
C PRO A 372 -2.19 -31.69 17.02
N LEU A 373 -1.17 -30.96 16.55
CA LEU A 373 0.13 -31.51 16.15
C LEU A 373 0.97 -31.98 17.35
N TYR A 374 0.86 -31.32 18.51
CA TYR A 374 1.58 -31.72 19.71
C TYR A 374 0.99 -32.95 20.43
N LEU A 375 -0.31 -33.22 20.26
CA LEU A 375 -0.94 -34.43 20.82
C LEU A 375 -0.69 -35.65 19.93
N LEU A 376 -0.70 -35.50 18.60
CA LEU A 376 -0.39 -36.59 17.66
C LEU A 376 1.08 -37.04 17.70
N GLY A 377 1.99 -36.21 18.21
CA GLY A 377 3.41 -36.55 18.39
C GLY A 377 3.73 -37.29 19.70
N ARG A 378 2.77 -37.43 20.64
CA ARG A 378 3.02 -38.07 21.95
C ARG A 378 2.51 -39.53 22.04
N ASP A 379 1.66 -39.97 21.11
CA ASP A 379 1.11 -41.33 21.11
C ASP A 379 1.92 -42.35 20.28
N ALA A 380 3.12 -41.98 19.78
CA ALA A 380 3.98 -42.87 18.99
C ALA A 380 5.17 -43.49 19.77
N THR A 381 5.22 -43.34 21.10
CA THR A 381 6.22 -44.02 21.95
C THR A 381 5.63 -44.42 23.29
N THR A 382 4.95 -45.57 23.32
CA THR A 382 5.00 -46.56 24.41
C THR A 382 4.49 -47.90 23.91
#